data_AF-A0A4R8DVX5-F1
#
_entry.id   AF-A0A4R8DVX5-F1
#
_cell.length_a   1.000
_cell.length_b   1.000
_cell.length_c   1.000
_cell.angle_alpha   90.00
_cell.angle_beta   90.00
_cell.angle_gamma   90.00
#
_symmetry.space_group_name_H-M   'P 1'
#
loop_
_entity.id
_entity.type
_entity.pdbx_description
1 polymer ?
#
loop_
_entity_poly.entity_id
_entity_poly.type
_entity_poly.pdbx_seq_one_letter_code
_entity_poly.pdbx_strand_id
1 'polypeptide(L)'
;MKKVLFFFSILMMASVISFAQVRIDIDVIVGNRPPAPNERQLMRAEEAKHPNIAKAMHDIENSMKALHDAPDDFGGKKAQAEADLKQAYISLRKALYFRLYQDTH
;
A
#
# COMPACT_ATOMS: atom_id res chain seq x y z
N MET A 1 -19.74 8.84 52.09
CA MET A 1 -19.64 7.84 51.00
C MET A 1 -20.35 8.31 49.72
N LYS A 2 -20.03 9.51 49.19
CA LYS A 2 -20.61 10.03 47.92
C LYS A 2 -19.54 10.52 46.92
N LYS A 3 -18.32 10.79 47.40
CA LYS A 3 -17.20 11.29 46.59
C LYS A 3 -16.41 10.18 45.86
N VAL A 4 -16.58 8.92 46.26
CA VAL A 4 -15.88 7.77 45.66
C VAL A 4 -16.57 7.26 44.39
N LEU A 5 -17.89 7.45 44.26
CA LEU A 5 -18.65 7.03 43.08
C LEU A 5 -18.40 7.89 41.84
N PHE A 6 -17.97 9.15 42.01
CA PHE A 6 -17.73 10.07 40.90
C PHE A 6 -16.36 9.88 40.20
N PHE A 7 -15.39 9.25 40.87
CA PHE A 7 -14.09 8.97 40.27
C PHE A 7 -14.09 7.71 39.39
N PHE A 8 -15.01 6.79 39.62
CA PHE A 8 -15.14 5.57 38.80
C PHE A 8 -15.83 5.81 37.46
N SER A 9 -16.64 6.88 37.34
CA SER A 9 -17.40 7.20 36.13
C SER A 9 -16.54 7.87 35.04
N ILE A 10 -15.42 8.49 35.41
CA ILE A 10 -14.54 9.20 34.45
C ILE A 10 -13.46 8.25 33.88
N LEU A 11 -13.10 7.17 34.59
CA LEU A 11 -12.07 6.22 34.13
C LEU A 11 -12.59 5.19 33.11
N MET A 12 -13.91 4.96 33.04
CA MET A 12 -14.55 3.99 32.13
C MET A 12 -14.89 4.57 30.75
N MET A 13 -14.57 5.83 30.47
CA MET A 13 -14.89 6.48 29.19
C MET A 13 -13.70 6.51 28.21
N ALA A 14 -12.59 5.86 28.56
CA ALA A 14 -11.36 5.86 27.76
C ALA A 14 -11.11 4.57 26.94
N SER A 15 -11.96 3.54 27.05
CA SER A 15 -11.59 2.19 26.59
C SER A 15 -12.28 1.67 25.33
N VAL A 16 -12.84 2.53 24.47
CA VAL A 16 -13.40 2.07 23.17
C VAL A 16 -13.16 3.08 22.05
N ILE A 17 -11.91 3.46 21.83
CA ILE A 17 -11.52 3.80 20.45
C ILE A 17 -11.31 2.45 19.76
N SER A 18 -12.39 1.86 19.29
CA SER A 18 -12.30 0.81 18.28
C SER A 18 -11.56 1.43 17.10
N PHE A 19 -10.27 1.12 16.98
CA PHE A 19 -9.50 1.44 15.79
C PHE A 19 -10.19 0.72 14.62
N ALA A 20 -11.09 1.42 13.93
CA ALA A 20 -11.45 1.06 12.57
C ALA A 20 -10.14 1.07 11.79
N GLN A 21 -9.53 -0.09 11.64
CA GLN A 21 -8.24 -0.23 11.01
C GLN A 21 -8.48 0.10 9.54
N VAL A 22 -8.17 1.34 9.14
CA VAL A 22 -8.34 1.79 7.76
C VAL A 22 -7.39 0.95 6.91
N ARG A 23 -7.95 0.24 5.94
CA ARG A 23 -7.25 -0.74 5.10
C ARG A 23 -7.32 -0.34 3.61
N ILE A 24 -6.59 -1.08 2.79
CA ILE A 24 -6.43 -0.92 1.34
C ILE A 24 -6.82 -2.24 0.68
N ASP A 25 -7.63 -2.15 -0.36
CA ASP A 25 -8.09 -3.29 -1.17
C ASP A 25 -6.98 -3.93 -2.03
N ILE A 26 -7.08 -5.22 -2.35
CA ILE A 26 -6.10 -5.92 -3.19
C ILE A 26 -6.01 -5.32 -4.59
N ASP A 27 -7.14 -4.89 -5.15
CA ASP A 27 -7.20 -4.35 -6.50
C ASP A 27 -6.46 -3.03 -6.59
N VAL A 28 -6.40 -2.28 -5.48
CA VAL A 28 -5.53 -1.10 -5.40
C VAL A 28 -4.09 -1.54 -5.39
N ILE A 29 -3.70 -2.45 -4.50
CA ILE A 29 -2.32 -2.92 -4.32
C ILE A 29 -1.76 -3.51 -5.61
N VAL A 30 -2.55 -4.26 -6.37
CA VAL A 30 -2.13 -4.86 -7.64
C VAL A 30 -2.17 -3.84 -8.79
N GLY A 31 -2.93 -2.76 -8.64
CA GLY A 31 -3.08 -1.69 -9.65
C GLY A 31 -4.20 -1.94 -10.66
N ASN A 32 -5.18 -2.78 -10.32
CA ASN A 32 -6.40 -2.99 -11.12
C ASN A 32 -7.36 -1.80 -11.02
N ARG A 33 -7.30 -1.02 -9.93
CA ARG A 33 -8.06 0.22 -9.76
C ARG A 33 -7.22 1.34 -9.14
N PRO A 34 -7.56 2.62 -9.40
CA PRO A 34 -6.94 3.72 -8.69
C PRO A 34 -7.33 3.70 -7.20
N PRO A 35 -6.41 4.12 -6.31
CA PRO A 35 -6.69 4.27 -4.88
C PRO A 35 -7.66 5.43 -4.61
N ALA A 36 -8.60 5.23 -3.69
CA ALA A 36 -9.42 6.29 -3.12
C ALA A 36 -8.57 7.29 -2.30
N PRO A 37 -9.07 8.50 -1.99
CA PRO A 37 -8.30 9.51 -1.27
C PRO A 37 -7.69 9.05 0.07
N ASN A 38 -8.45 8.27 0.85
CA ASN A 38 -7.99 7.68 2.11
C ASN A 38 -6.92 6.61 1.90
N GLU A 39 -7.11 5.71 0.92
CA GLU A 39 -6.12 4.68 0.55
C GLU A 39 -4.82 5.33 0.09
N ARG A 40 -4.87 6.41 -0.70
CA ARG A 40 -3.68 7.17 -1.11
C ARG A 40 -2.91 7.74 0.07
N GLN A 41 -3.61 8.26 1.07
CA GLN A 41 -2.97 8.80 2.27
C GLN A 41 -2.26 7.70 3.05
N LEU A 42 -2.88 6.53 3.19
CA LEU A 42 -2.27 5.36 3.82
C LEU A 42 -1.06 4.86 3.04
N MET A 43 -1.17 4.74 1.71
CA MET A 43 -0.06 4.34 0.85
C MET A 43 1.13 5.27 1.02
N ARG A 44 0.92 6.59 0.93
CA ARG A 44 1.98 7.58 1.15
C ARG A 44 2.61 7.49 2.54
N ALA A 45 1.80 7.23 3.57
CA ALA A 45 2.29 7.09 4.92
C ALA A 45 3.17 5.83 5.09
N GLU A 46 2.85 4.74 4.38
CA GLU A 46 3.66 3.53 4.39
C GLU A 46 4.92 3.67 3.53
N GLU A 47 4.83 4.28 2.35
CA GLU A 47 5.97 4.62 1.50
C GLU A 47 6.99 5.50 2.23
N ALA A 48 6.53 6.49 3.01
CA ALA A 48 7.39 7.36 3.80
C ALA A 48 8.21 6.60 4.87
N LYS A 49 7.69 5.48 5.39
CA LYS A 49 8.42 4.60 6.32
C LYS A 49 9.41 3.68 5.62
N HIS A 50 9.22 3.46 4.32
CA HIS A 50 9.99 2.51 3.51
C HIS A 50 10.54 3.17 2.23
N PRO A 51 11.36 4.24 2.35
CA PRO A 51 11.75 5.07 1.21
C PRO A 51 12.52 4.31 0.12
N ASN A 52 13.34 3.31 0.50
CA ASN A 52 14.08 2.50 -0.46
C ASN A 52 13.17 1.56 -1.28
N ILE A 53 12.10 1.05 -0.67
CA ILE A 53 11.12 0.20 -1.35
C ILE A 53 10.28 1.07 -2.30
N ALA A 54 9.82 2.23 -1.82
CA ALA A 54 9.09 3.20 -2.65
C ALA A 54 9.93 3.65 -3.86
N LYS A 55 11.23 3.94 -3.65
CA LYS A 55 12.16 4.25 -4.74
C LYS A 55 12.27 3.08 -5.73
N ALA A 56 12.47 1.85 -5.26
CA ALA A 56 12.59 0.69 -6.13
C ALA A 56 11.33 0.46 -6.99
N MET A 57 10.14 0.66 -6.41
CA MET A 57 8.89 0.63 -7.17
C MET A 57 8.84 1.69 -8.27
N HIS A 58 9.25 2.93 -7.97
CA HIS A 58 9.31 4.00 -8.96
C HIS A 58 10.35 3.74 -10.07
N ASP A 59 11.51 3.20 -9.72
CA ASP A 59 12.54 2.81 -10.69
C ASP A 59 12.03 1.69 -11.63
N ILE A 60 11.25 0.75 -11.11
CA ILE A 60 10.61 -0.31 -11.91
C ILE A 60 9.56 0.29 -12.86
N GLU A 61 8.71 1.22 -12.42
CA GLU A 61 7.78 1.93 -13.30
C GLU A 61 8.49 2.66 -14.43
N ASN A 62 9.56 3.38 -14.11
CA ASN A 62 10.38 4.07 -15.11
C ASN A 62 11.01 3.08 -16.11
N SER A 63 11.44 1.92 -15.63
CA SER A 63 12.00 0.85 -16.47
C SER A 63 10.94 0.24 -17.40
N MET A 64 9.73 -0.02 -16.90
CA MET A 64 8.60 -0.49 -17.73
C MET A 64 8.25 0.53 -18.81
N LYS A 65 8.23 1.83 -18.47
CA LYS A 65 8.00 2.90 -19.45
C LYS A 65 9.09 2.93 -20.52
N ALA A 66 10.36 2.86 -20.11
CA ALA A 66 11.48 2.87 -21.04
C ALA A 66 11.46 1.66 -21.98
N LEU A 67 11.10 0.47 -21.48
CA LEU A 67 10.92 -0.72 -22.32
C LEU A 67 9.76 -0.55 -23.29
N HIS A 68 8.61 -0.07 -22.82
CA HIS A 68 7.43 0.15 -23.65
C HIS A 68 7.74 1.07 -24.84
N ASP A 69 8.45 2.17 -24.56
CA ASP A 69 8.85 3.18 -25.55
C ASP A 69 10.02 2.70 -26.46
N ALA A 70 10.69 1.59 -26.14
CA ALA A 70 11.79 1.04 -26.94
C ALA A 70 11.28 0.33 -28.21
N PRO A 71 12.14 0.14 -29.24
CA PRO A 71 11.80 -0.65 -30.42
C PRO A 71 11.36 -2.10 -30.08
N ASP A 72 10.54 -2.72 -30.94
CA ASP A 72 10.01 -4.07 -30.70
C ASP A 72 11.11 -5.15 -30.62
N ASP A 73 12.22 -4.93 -31.31
CA ASP A 73 13.38 -5.82 -31.34
C ASP A 73 14.38 -5.58 -30.21
N PHE A 74 14.08 -4.68 -29.25
CA PHE A 74 14.98 -4.29 -28.16
C PHE A 74 15.53 -5.51 -27.38
N GLY A 75 16.75 -5.90 -27.75
CA GLY A 75 17.49 -7.04 -27.21
C GLY A 75 16.79 -8.41 -27.32
N GLY A 76 15.72 -8.54 -28.11
CA GLY A 76 14.93 -9.78 -28.25
C GLY A 76 14.25 -10.30 -26.97
N LYS A 77 14.28 -9.53 -25.88
CA LYS A 77 13.73 -9.91 -24.55
C LYS A 77 12.82 -8.84 -23.95
N LYS A 78 12.47 -7.78 -24.69
CA LYS A 78 11.60 -6.67 -24.24
C LYS A 78 10.33 -7.15 -23.54
N ALA A 79 9.52 -7.97 -24.21
CA ALA A 79 8.24 -8.45 -23.65
C ALA A 79 8.42 -9.25 -22.35
N GLN A 80 9.47 -10.07 -22.27
CA GLN A 80 9.78 -10.81 -21.04
C GLN A 80 10.21 -9.86 -19.91
N ALA A 81 11.09 -8.90 -20.21
CA ALA A 81 11.55 -7.93 -19.22
C ALA A 81 10.40 -7.06 -18.69
N GLU A 82 9.46 -6.64 -19.53
CA GLU A 82 8.24 -5.93 -19.11
C GLU A 82 7.38 -6.79 -18.17
N ALA A 83 7.18 -8.07 -18.52
CA ALA A 83 6.41 -8.99 -17.69
C ALA A 83 7.08 -9.22 -16.32
N ASP A 84 8.39 -9.42 -16.29
CA ASP A 84 9.16 -9.64 -15.07
C ASP A 84 9.12 -8.41 -14.16
N LEU A 85 9.30 -7.21 -14.73
CA LEU A 85 9.19 -5.94 -14.01
C LEU A 85 7.78 -5.73 -13.44
N LYS A 86 6.73 -6.05 -14.21
CA LYS A 86 5.34 -5.97 -13.73
C LYS A 86 5.11 -6.90 -12.54
N GLN A 87 5.61 -8.13 -12.59
CA GLN A 87 5.50 -9.07 -11.46
C GLN A 87 6.31 -8.63 -10.24
N ALA A 88 7.52 -8.11 -10.46
CA ALA A 88 8.35 -7.55 -9.39
C ALA A 88 7.65 -6.36 -8.71
N TYR A 89 7.07 -5.45 -9.48
CA TYR A 89 6.31 -4.31 -8.99
C TYR A 89 5.12 -4.73 -8.13
N ILE A 90 4.29 -5.66 -8.62
CA ILE A 90 3.15 -6.20 -7.86
C ILE A 90 3.61 -6.87 -6.56
N SER A 91 4.71 -7.64 -6.62
CA SER A 91 5.24 -8.33 -5.45
C SER A 91 5.73 -7.34 -4.38
N LEU A 92 6.44 -6.29 -4.78
CA LEU A 92 6.86 -5.22 -3.87
C LEU A 92 5.67 -4.48 -3.26
N ARG A 93 4.63 -4.18 -4.05
CA ARG A 93 3.40 -3.55 -3.54
C ARG A 93 2.69 -4.41 -2.51
N LYS A 94 2.54 -5.71 -2.78
CA LYS A 94 1.96 -6.66 -1.83
C LYS A 94 2.77 -6.72 -0.54
N ALA A 95 4.10 -6.75 -0.63
CA ALA A 95 4.97 -6.77 0.53
C ALA A 95 4.86 -5.47 1.35
N LEU A 96 4.92 -4.31 0.69
CA LEU A 96 4.87 -2.99 1.33
C LEU A 96 3.53 -2.75 2.03
N TYR A 97 2.42 -3.09 1.37
CA TYR A 97 1.08 -2.80 1.86
C TYR A 97 0.42 -3.94 2.62
N PHE A 98 1.14 -5.03 2.90
CA PHE A 98 0.59 -6.24 3.54
C PHE A 98 -0.19 -5.95 4.84
N ARG A 99 0.32 -5.06 5.69
CA ARG A 99 -0.33 -4.73 6.99
C ARG A 99 -1.58 -3.85 6.83
N LEU A 100 -1.64 -3.14 5.71
CA LEU A 100 -2.75 -2.27 5.35
C LEU A 100 -3.77 -3.02 4.50
N TYR A 101 -3.49 -4.26 4.09
CA TYR A 101 -4.33 -5.01 3.18
C TYR A 101 -5.65 -5.47 3.80
N GLN A 102 -6.76 -5.32 3.06
CA GLN A 102 -8.06 -5.92 3.34
C GLN A 102 -8.38 -6.96 2.28
N ASP A 103 -8.54 -8.21 2.73
CA ASP A 103 -8.93 -9.32 1.89
C ASP A 103 -10.45 -9.29 1.65
N THR A 104 -10.87 -8.61 0.59
CA THR A 104 -12.25 -8.69 0.09
C THR A 104 -12.42 -10.06 -0.57
N HIS A 105 -12.98 -11.00 0.18
CA HIS A 105 -13.43 -12.30 -0.34
C HIS A 105 -14.61 -12.12 -1.29
#